data_AF-A0A3C0MBB4-F1
#
_entry.id   AF-A0A3C0MBB4-F1
#
_cell.length_a   1.000
_cell.length_b   1.000
_cell.length_c   1.000
_cell.angle_alpha   90.00
_cell.angle_beta   90.00
_cell.angle_gamma   90.00
#
_symmetry.space_group_name_H-M   'P 1'
#
loop_
_entity.id
_entity.type
_entity.pdbx_description
1 polymer ?
#
loop_
_entity_poly.entity_id
_entity_poly.type
_entity_poly.pdbx_seq_one_letter_code
_entity_poly.pdbx_strand_id
1 'polypeptide(L)'
;VALLAALTDSSSEARTLKPDKQVQKAAPGVLALAEEFNDAFQAWFERYNAHFVASATASVITLAETFLQQYKAGKDAHGLLDYEDLIERTEALLTKERMAPWVLYKLDGGIDHILIDEAQDTSPAQWRIIGAIAEEFYAGLSRDPPSRAHRPRTVFAVGDLKQSIYSFQGADPGSFQQMRAHLQERAQHVDAPFSDVPLLRSFRSTAPVLEMVDKVFADAVARQGVATGDADQVIHQLSRISEAGRVEIWPALEKLAQPKVDDAWLPLDTVTPDHPAVTLATDIAKMIAGWLKAKTPLPSKGRPIEPGDILILVRRRNALTEELIRQLKRCGVPVSGADRLKLLGHMAVQDLIALGHFALNPHDDLTLGGLLKSPLIGLSEDNLFDLAH
;
A
#
# COMPACT_ATOMS: atom_id res chain seq x y z
N VAL A 1 3.40 -23.12 34.42
CA VAL A 1 3.84 -21.72 34.24
C VAL A 1 5.26 -21.50 34.75
N ALA A 2 5.55 -21.64 36.05
CA ALA A 2 6.90 -21.44 36.59
C ALA A 2 7.99 -22.33 35.98
N LEU A 3 7.70 -23.62 35.77
CA LEU A 3 8.62 -24.57 35.13
C LEU A 3 8.86 -24.23 33.64
N LEU A 4 7.82 -23.76 32.94
CA LEU A 4 7.90 -23.37 31.52
C LEU A 4 8.79 -22.13 31.37
N ALA A 5 8.57 -21.12 32.22
CA ALA A 5 9.37 -19.88 32.24
C ALA A 5 10.86 -20.10 32.56
N ALA A 6 11.18 -21.15 33.32
CA ALA A 6 12.57 -21.52 33.60
C ALA A 6 13.25 -22.20 32.39
N LEU A 7 12.48 -22.90 31.56
CA LEU A 7 12.94 -23.71 30.42
C LEU A 7 12.77 -23.00 29.06
N THR A 8 12.28 -21.76 29.02
CA THR A 8 12.16 -20.94 27.82
C THR A 8 13.02 -19.68 27.91
N ASP A 9 13.57 -19.21 26.79
CA ASP A 9 14.31 -17.96 26.73
C ASP A 9 13.40 -16.72 26.64
N SER A 10 13.98 -15.52 26.55
CA SER A 10 13.24 -14.26 26.39
C SER A 10 12.47 -14.17 25.07
N SER A 11 12.81 -15.02 24.09
CA SER A 11 12.16 -15.16 22.79
C SER A 11 11.05 -16.22 22.80
N SER A 12 10.78 -16.86 23.95
CA SER A 12 9.84 -17.99 24.09
C SER A 12 10.27 -19.26 23.33
N GLU A 13 11.57 -19.42 23.06
CA GLU A 13 12.16 -20.64 22.50
C GLU A 13 12.59 -21.59 23.62
N ALA A 14 12.59 -22.90 23.34
CA ALA A 14 13.03 -23.92 24.29
C ALA A 14 14.54 -23.78 24.56
N ARG A 15 14.92 -23.59 25.82
CA ARG A 15 16.32 -23.55 26.23
C ARG A 15 16.94 -24.94 26.17
N THR A 16 18.13 -25.05 25.58
CA THR A 16 18.95 -26.27 25.68
C THR A 16 19.63 -26.33 27.06
N LEU A 17 19.32 -27.34 27.86
CA LEU A 17 20.03 -27.58 29.12
C LEU A 17 21.39 -28.21 28.82
N LYS A 18 22.48 -27.49 29.10
CA LYS A 18 23.85 -28.00 29.00
C LYS A 18 24.51 -28.01 30.39
N PRO A 19 24.83 -29.18 30.97
CA PRO A 19 25.45 -29.25 32.29
C PRO A 19 26.89 -28.72 32.26
N ASP A 20 27.33 -28.07 33.34
CA ASP A 20 28.67 -27.50 33.46
C ASP A 20 29.79 -28.56 33.44
N LYS A 21 30.99 -28.17 32.98
CA LYS A 21 32.16 -29.08 32.86
C LYS A 21 32.57 -29.76 34.17
N GLN A 22 32.29 -29.14 35.32
CA GLN A 22 32.55 -29.74 36.63
C GLN A 22 31.55 -30.84 36.98
N VAL A 23 30.28 -30.66 36.61
CA VAL A 23 29.19 -31.63 36.82
C VAL A 23 29.38 -32.85 35.91
N GLN A 24 29.81 -32.61 34.65
CA GLN A 24 30.13 -33.69 33.71
C GLN A 24 31.29 -34.58 34.19
N LYS A 25 32.29 -34.01 34.90
CA LYS A 25 33.39 -34.78 35.51
C LYS A 25 32.96 -35.59 36.72
N ALA A 26 31.99 -35.11 37.50
CA ALA A 26 31.49 -35.78 38.69
C ALA A 26 30.52 -36.93 38.37
N ALA A 27 29.80 -36.86 37.25
CA ALA A 27 28.82 -37.87 36.84
C ALA A 27 28.83 -38.06 35.30
N PRO A 28 29.53 -39.08 34.78
CA PRO A 28 29.76 -39.27 33.34
C PRO A 28 28.51 -39.52 32.48
N GLY A 29 27.35 -39.82 33.07
CA GLY A 29 26.07 -40.07 32.36
C GLY A 29 25.12 -38.87 32.31
N VAL A 30 25.44 -37.76 32.97
CA VAL A 30 24.53 -36.60 33.08
C VAL A 30 24.33 -35.88 31.75
N LEU A 31 25.31 -35.93 30.84
CA LEU A 31 25.18 -35.35 29.51
C LEU A 31 24.14 -36.08 28.66
N ALA A 32 24.20 -37.41 28.61
CA ALA A 32 23.24 -38.23 27.86
C ALA A 32 21.80 -38.07 28.40
N LEU A 33 21.64 -38.04 29.73
CA LEU A 33 20.34 -37.78 30.36
C LEU A 33 19.81 -36.36 30.06
N ALA A 34 20.69 -35.35 29.99
CA ALA A 34 20.31 -33.99 29.64
C ALA A 34 19.89 -33.89 28.16
N GLU A 35 20.56 -34.61 27.26
CA GLU A 35 20.19 -34.71 25.84
C GLU A 35 18.83 -35.40 25.66
N GLU A 36 18.62 -36.57 26.27
CA GLU A 36 17.33 -37.27 26.25
C GLU A 36 16.18 -36.42 26.80
N PHE A 37 16.44 -35.66 27.88
CA PHE A 37 15.46 -34.74 28.43
C PHE A 37 15.18 -33.55 27.50
N ASN A 38 16.21 -32.97 26.88
CA ASN A 38 16.04 -31.87 25.93
C ASN A 38 15.21 -32.31 24.73
N ASP A 39 15.47 -33.50 24.17
CA ASP A 39 14.71 -34.04 23.04
C ASP A 39 13.24 -34.29 23.40
N ALA A 40 13.00 -34.92 24.56
CA ALA A 40 11.65 -35.15 25.06
C ALA A 40 10.91 -33.83 25.37
N PHE A 41 11.61 -32.86 25.95
CA PHE A 41 11.05 -31.54 26.25
C PHE A 41 10.75 -30.76 24.98
N GLN A 42 11.63 -30.76 23.97
CA GLN A 42 11.36 -30.11 22.68
C GLN A 42 10.14 -30.72 21.99
N ALA A 43 10.05 -32.05 21.91
CA ALA A 43 8.89 -32.72 21.32
C ALA A 43 7.58 -32.42 22.08
N TRP A 44 7.64 -32.33 23.41
CA TRP A 44 6.48 -31.92 24.22
C TRP A 44 6.14 -30.42 24.03
N PHE A 45 7.15 -29.55 23.98
CA PHE A 45 7.01 -28.10 23.85
C PHE A 45 6.42 -27.72 22.49
N GLU A 46 6.84 -28.38 21.41
CA GLU A 46 6.23 -28.25 20.08
C GLU A 46 4.75 -28.61 20.11
N ARG A 47 4.37 -29.73 20.74
CA ARG A 47 2.96 -30.15 20.89
C ARG A 47 2.16 -29.18 21.74
N TYR A 48 2.75 -28.69 22.84
CA TYR A 48 2.14 -27.68 23.70
C TYR A 48 1.89 -26.38 22.93
N ASN A 49 2.89 -25.88 22.19
CA ASN A 49 2.77 -24.67 21.37
C ASN A 49 1.75 -24.86 20.26
N ALA A 50 1.73 -26.01 19.58
CA ALA A 50 0.71 -26.31 18.57
C ALA A 50 -0.71 -26.28 19.17
N HIS A 51 -0.91 -26.89 20.33
CA HIS A 51 -2.20 -26.85 21.04
C HIS A 51 -2.57 -25.43 21.49
N PHE A 52 -1.61 -24.69 22.06
CA PHE A 52 -1.81 -23.30 22.48
C PHE A 52 -2.20 -22.41 21.30
N VAL A 53 -1.46 -22.48 20.20
CA VAL A 53 -1.76 -21.73 18.98
C VAL A 53 -3.13 -22.10 18.42
N ALA A 54 -3.48 -23.39 18.38
CA ALA A 54 -4.80 -23.83 17.93
C ALA A 54 -5.94 -23.27 18.82
N SER A 55 -5.78 -23.34 20.15
CA SER A 55 -6.76 -22.82 21.11
C SER A 55 -6.89 -21.30 21.05
N ALA A 56 -5.77 -20.58 20.95
CA ALA A 56 -5.74 -19.14 20.78
C ALA A 56 -6.39 -18.72 19.47
N THR A 57 -6.09 -19.42 18.37
CA THR A 57 -6.70 -19.18 17.05
C THR A 57 -8.21 -19.39 17.08
N ALA A 58 -8.68 -20.49 17.68
CA ALA A 58 -10.11 -20.76 17.83
C ALA A 58 -10.83 -19.67 18.65
N SER A 59 -10.18 -19.19 19.72
CA SER A 59 -10.70 -18.10 20.55
C SER A 59 -10.77 -16.78 19.77
N VAL A 60 -9.74 -16.47 18.99
CA VAL A 60 -9.71 -15.28 18.11
C VAL A 60 -10.78 -15.36 17.03
N ILE A 61 -10.97 -16.52 16.39
CA ILE A 61 -12.03 -16.72 15.38
C ILE A 61 -13.41 -16.48 15.99
N THR A 62 -13.67 -17.05 17.17
CA THR A 62 -14.96 -16.87 17.87
C THR A 62 -15.24 -15.39 18.17
N LEU A 63 -14.22 -14.66 18.62
CA LEU A 63 -14.33 -13.22 18.89
C LEU A 63 -14.52 -12.42 17.59
N ALA A 64 -13.77 -12.77 16.53
CA ALA A 64 -13.88 -12.12 15.23
C ALA A 64 -15.28 -12.31 14.61
N GLU A 65 -15.84 -13.52 14.66
CA GLU A 65 -17.20 -13.80 14.19
C GLU A 65 -18.24 -12.95 14.93
N THR A 66 -18.15 -12.92 16.26
CA THR A 66 -19.06 -12.11 17.09
C THR A 66 -18.93 -10.61 16.77
N PHE A 67 -17.70 -10.12 16.61
CA PHE A 67 -17.43 -8.75 16.23
C PHE A 67 -18.00 -8.41 14.85
N LEU A 68 -17.77 -9.24 13.84
CA LEU A 68 -18.26 -9.03 12.48
C LEU A 68 -19.79 -9.00 12.42
N GLN A 69 -20.47 -9.84 13.20
CA GLN A 69 -21.92 -9.83 13.31
C GLN A 69 -22.44 -8.52 13.90
N GLN A 70 -21.84 -8.05 15.01
CA GLN A 70 -22.23 -6.78 15.64
C GLN A 70 -21.91 -5.59 14.74
N TYR A 71 -20.76 -5.60 14.08
CA TYR A 71 -20.36 -4.56 13.13
C TYR A 71 -21.38 -4.44 11.99
N LYS A 72 -21.74 -5.58 11.38
CA LYS A 72 -22.76 -5.62 10.33
C LYS A 72 -24.12 -5.15 10.82
N ALA A 73 -24.58 -5.61 11.99
CA ALA A 73 -25.84 -5.18 12.57
C ALA A 73 -25.85 -3.66 12.85
N GLY A 74 -24.73 -3.12 13.33
CA GLY A 74 -24.55 -1.67 13.52
C GLY A 74 -24.66 -0.89 12.22
N LYS A 75 -24.03 -1.37 11.14
CA LYS A 75 -24.14 -0.77 9.81
C LYS A 75 -25.56 -0.80 9.27
N ASP A 76 -26.20 -1.97 9.34
CA ASP A 76 -27.58 -2.16 8.85
C ASP A 76 -28.57 -1.26 9.62
N ALA A 77 -28.41 -1.11 10.94
CA ALA A 77 -29.26 -0.25 11.76
C ALA A 77 -29.18 1.25 11.38
N HIS A 78 -28.04 1.69 10.86
CA HIS A 78 -27.83 3.08 10.41
C HIS A 78 -27.99 3.25 8.89
N GLY A 79 -28.28 2.17 8.14
CA GLY A 79 -28.35 2.21 6.68
C GLY A 79 -27.02 2.55 6.00
N LEU A 80 -25.90 2.14 6.61
CA LEU A 80 -24.55 2.43 6.12
C LEU A 80 -23.98 1.27 5.29
N LEU A 81 -23.14 1.60 4.31
CA LEU A 81 -22.38 0.65 3.51
C LEU A 81 -20.93 1.12 3.43
N ASP A 82 -20.00 0.21 3.70
CA ASP A 82 -18.58 0.41 3.44
C ASP A 82 -18.24 0.09 1.98
N TYR A 83 -17.02 0.47 1.55
CA TYR A 83 -16.54 0.18 0.19
C TYR A 83 -16.57 -1.31 -0.15
N GLU A 84 -16.23 -2.18 0.81
CA GLU A 84 -16.30 -3.63 0.63
C GLU A 84 -17.74 -4.12 0.51
N ASP A 85 -18.67 -3.58 1.32
CA ASP A 85 -20.09 -3.96 1.23
C ASP A 85 -20.68 -3.60 -0.13
N LEU A 86 -20.27 -2.48 -0.73
CA LEU A 86 -20.71 -2.09 -2.06
C LEU A 86 -20.35 -3.14 -3.10
N ILE A 87 -19.13 -3.69 -3.03
CA ILE A 87 -18.67 -4.74 -3.94
C ILE A 87 -19.43 -6.03 -3.65
N GLU A 88 -19.45 -6.50 -2.39
CA GLU A 88 -20.07 -7.76 -2.02
C GLU A 88 -21.57 -7.81 -2.29
N ARG A 89 -22.30 -6.73 -1.96
CA ARG A 89 -23.74 -6.66 -2.19
C ARG A 89 -24.07 -6.54 -3.67
N THR A 90 -23.27 -5.81 -4.44
CA THR A 90 -23.45 -5.74 -5.90
C THR A 90 -23.19 -7.10 -6.54
N GLU A 91 -22.14 -7.80 -6.13
CA GLU A 91 -21.87 -9.17 -6.57
C GLU A 91 -23.05 -10.10 -6.23
N ALA A 92 -23.52 -10.08 -4.98
CA ALA A 92 -24.64 -10.91 -4.53
C ALA A 92 -25.93 -10.62 -5.32
N LEU A 93 -26.25 -9.35 -5.55
CA LEU A 93 -27.42 -8.91 -6.31
C LEU A 93 -27.40 -9.43 -7.75
N LEU A 94 -26.23 -9.48 -8.38
CA LEU A 94 -26.07 -9.87 -9.78
C LEU A 94 -25.87 -11.38 -9.99
N THR A 95 -25.46 -12.12 -8.96
CA THR A 95 -25.06 -13.54 -9.13
C THR A 95 -25.84 -14.53 -8.25
N LYS A 96 -26.17 -14.16 -7.01
CA LYS A 96 -26.67 -15.10 -5.99
C LYS A 96 -28.16 -14.94 -5.70
N GLU A 97 -28.69 -13.74 -5.84
CA GLU A 97 -30.09 -13.48 -5.50
C GLU A 97 -31.05 -14.03 -6.56
N ARG A 98 -32.23 -14.50 -6.12
CA ARG A 98 -33.32 -14.92 -7.04
C ARG A 98 -33.73 -13.81 -8.01
N MET A 99 -33.46 -12.55 -7.66
CA MET A 99 -33.76 -11.38 -8.47
C MET A 99 -32.67 -11.08 -9.52
N ALA A 100 -31.52 -11.78 -9.50
CA ALA A 100 -30.41 -11.52 -10.41
C ALA A 100 -30.83 -11.47 -11.89
N PRO A 101 -31.62 -12.43 -12.43
CA PRO A 101 -32.07 -12.35 -13.83
C PRO A 101 -32.90 -11.10 -14.14
N TRP A 102 -33.70 -10.61 -13.19
CA TRP A 102 -34.52 -9.41 -13.38
C TRP A 102 -33.68 -8.13 -13.32
N VAL A 103 -32.70 -8.08 -12.42
CA VAL A 103 -31.75 -6.96 -12.32
C VAL A 103 -30.92 -6.88 -13.60
N LEU A 104 -30.35 -8.02 -14.04
CA LEU A 104 -29.61 -8.11 -15.29
C LEU A 104 -30.49 -7.72 -16.49
N TYR A 105 -31.72 -8.20 -16.58
CA TYR A 105 -32.67 -7.78 -17.62
C TYR A 105 -32.93 -6.27 -17.63
N LYS A 106 -33.01 -5.63 -16.46
CA LYS A 106 -33.15 -4.16 -16.39
C LYS A 106 -31.89 -3.44 -16.84
N LEU A 107 -30.71 -3.93 -16.43
CA LEU A 107 -29.42 -3.36 -16.82
C LEU A 107 -29.12 -3.57 -18.31
N ASP A 108 -29.59 -4.68 -18.87
CA ASP A 108 -29.56 -4.99 -20.30
C ASP A 108 -30.26 -3.92 -21.13
N GLY A 109 -31.22 -3.22 -20.52
CA GLY A 109 -31.88 -2.06 -21.08
C GLY A 109 -31.00 -0.81 -21.25
N GLY A 110 -29.84 -0.70 -20.60
CA GLY A 110 -29.10 0.56 -20.50
C GLY A 110 -27.60 0.51 -20.81
N ILE A 111 -27.01 -0.68 -20.94
CA ILE A 111 -25.55 -0.84 -21.10
C ILE A 111 -25.24 -1.53 -22.42
N ASP A 112 -24.69 -0.78 -23.38
CA ASP A 112 -24.25 -1.30 -24.67
C ASP A 112 -22.75 -1.67 -24.65
N HIS A 113 -21.93 -0.95 -23.87
CA HIS A 113 -20.48 -1.11 -23.86
C HIS A 113 -19.92 -1.13 -22.43
N ILE A 114 -19.02 -2.06 -22.15
CA ILE A 114 -18.27 -2.14 -20.89
C ILE A 114 -16.81 -1.80 -21.22
N LEU A 115 -16.30 -0.72 -20.61
CA LEU A 115 -14.92 -0.27 -20.76
C LEU A 115 -14.22 -0.35 -19.41
N ILE A 116 -13.14 -1.12 -19.34
CA ILE A 116 -12.36 -1.37 -18.13
C ILE A 116 -10.95 -0.87 -18.39
N ASP A 117 -10.54 0.14 -17.62
CA ASP A 117 -9.16 0.62 -17.58
C ASP A 117 -8.47 0.05 -16.34
N GLU A 118 -7.14 -0.05 -16.36
CA GLU A 118 -6.34 -0.65 -15.29
C GLU A 118 -6.84 -2.04 -14.85
N ALA A 119 -7.21 -2.87 -15.82
CA ALA A 119 -7.84 -4.18 -15.60
C ALA A 119 -6.99 -5.10 -14.70
N GLN A 120 -5.66 -4.93 -14.67
CA GLN A 120 -4.77 -5.69 -13.79
C GLN A 120 -5.01 -5.43 -12.29
N ASP A 121 -5.54 -4.25 -11.93
CA ASP A 121 -5.76 -3.85 -10.53
C ASP A 121 -7.17 -4.20 -10.02
N THR A 122 -7.94 -4.95 -10.83
CA THR A 122 -9.30 -5.37 -10.50
C THR A 122 -9.30 -6.62 -9.62
N SER A 123 -10.09 -6.61 -8.54
CA SER A 123 -10.19 -7.74 -7.61
C SER A 123 -11.06 -8.88 -8.17
N PRO A 124 -10.93 -10.13 -7.66
CA PRO A 124 -11.76 -11.24 -8.10
C PRO A 124 -13.28 -10.99 -7.97
N ALA A 125 -13.71 -10.25 -6.95
CA ALA A 125 -15.11 -9.89 -6.75
C ALA A 125 -15.62 -8.91 -7.81
N GLN A 126 -14.82 -7.90 -8.15
CA GLN A 126 -15.12 -6.96 -9.22
C GLN A 126 -15.18 -7.65 -10.57
N TRP A 127 -14.27 -8.60 -10.84
CA TRP A 127 -14.33 -9.42 -12.06
C TRP A 127 -15.60 -10.25 -12.14
N ARG A 128 -16.10 -10.82 -11.03
CA ARG A 128 -17.38 -11.53 -11.02
C ARG A 128 -18.56 -10.62 -11.34
N ILE A 129 -18.55 -9.37 -10.84
CA ILE A 129 -19.55 -8.36 -11.19
C ILE A 129 -19.51 -8.05 -12.70
N ILE A 130 -18.32 -7.74 -13.21
CA ILE A 130 -18.12 -7.43 -14.65
C ILE A 130 -18.56 -8.60 -15.51
N GLY A 131 -18.16 -9.82 -15.13
CA GLY A 131 -18.54 -11.06 -15.80
C GLY A 131 -20.05 -11.22 -15.84
N ALA A 132 -20.75 -11.09 -14.70
CA ALA A 132 -22.20 -11.25 -14.63
C ALA A 132 -22.95 -10.29 -15.57
N ILE A 133 -22.47 -9.05 -15.72
CA ILE A 133 -23.07 -8.08 -16.65
C ILE A 133 -22.72 -8.44 -18.10
N ALA A 134 -21.46 -8.82 -18.35
CA ALA A 134 -20.98 -9.18 -19.68
C ALA A 134 -21.61 -10.47 -20.22
N GLU A 135 -21.98 -11.44 -19.36
CA GLU A 135 -22.58 -12.72 -19.77
C GLU A 135 -23.84 -12.54 -20.62
N GLU A 136 -24.66 -11.53 -20.31
CA GLU A 136 -25.89 -11.25 -21.06
C GLU A 136 -25.60 -10.82 -22.51
N PHE A 137 -24.44 -10.21 -22.77
CA PHE A 137 -24.04 -9.81 -24.12
C PHE A 137 -23.80 -11.04 -25.02
N TYR A 138 -23.52 -12.19 -24.42
CA TYR A 138 -23.29 -13.46 -25.10
C TYR A 138 -24.49 -14.43 -24.95
N ALA A 139 -25.50 -14.11 -24.14
CA ALA A 139 -26.61 -15.02 -23.81
C ALA A 139 -27.74 -15.07 -24.88
N GLY A 140 -27.70 -14.22 -25.92
CA GLY A 140 -28.63 -14.37 -27.04
C GLY A 140 -28.70 -13.17 -27.98
N LEU A 141 -28.03 -13.28 -29.13
CA LEU A 141 -28.22 -12.40 -30.31
C LEU A 141 -29.65 -12.44 -30.90
N SER A 142 -30.56 -13.27 -30.37
CA SER A 142 -31.89 -13.54 -30.94
C SER A 142 -33.06 -12.85 -30.24
N ARG A 143 -32.82 -11.95 -29.27
CA ARG A 143 -33.90 -11.26 -28.51
C ARG A 143 -33.82 -9.74 -28.50
N ASP A 144 -32.88 -9.13 -29.22
CA ASP A 144 -32.91 -7.69 -29.39
C ASP A 144 -34.19 -7.31 -30.16
N PRO A 145 -35.04 -6.40 -29.64
CA PRO A 145 -36.14 -5.86 -30.42
C PRO A 145 -35.58 -5.24 -31.71
N PRO A 146 -36.35 -5.18 -32.81
CA PRO A 146 -35.86 -4.69 -34.11
C PRO A 146 -35.27 -3.27 -34.08
N SER A 147 -35.52 -2.49 -33.02
CA SER A 147 -34.89 -1.19 -32.76
C SER A 147 -33.43 -1.26 -32.24
N ARG A 148 -32.95 -2.43 -31.79
CA ARG A 148 -31.63 -2.66 -31.18
C ARG A 148 -30.69 -3.54 -32.00
N ALA A 149 -31.18 -4.20 -33.05
CA ALA A 149 -30.38 -4.98 -33.99
C ALA A 149 -29.20 -4.21 -34.66
N HIS A 150 -29.04 -2.92 -34.37
CA HIS A 150 -28.00 -2.05 -34.89
C HIS A 150 -26.97 -1.56 -33.86
N ARG A 151 -27.04 -1.99 -32.58
CA ARG A 151 -26.03 -1.60 -31.58
C ARG A 151 -25.23 -2.82 -31.11
N PRO A 152 -23.99 -3.00 -31.60
CA PRO A 152 -23.15 -4.11 -31.16
C PRO A 152 -22.76 -3.89 -29.70
N ARG A 153 -22.95 -4.92 -28.87
CA ARG A 153 -22.48 -4.88 -27.48
C ARG A 153 -21.04 -5.31 -27.40
N THR A 154 -20.22 -4.59 -26.62
CA THR A 154 -18.77 -4.85 -26.58
C THR A 154 -18.22 -4.76 -25.17
N VAL A 155 -17.26 -5.64 -24.88
CA VAL A 155 -16.39 -5.54 -23.71
C VAL A 155 -15.00 -5.14 -24.18
N PHE A 156 -14.46 -4.08 -23.59
CA PHE A 156 -13.13 -3.56 -23.86
C PHE A 156 -12.38 -3.44 -22.54
N ALA A 157 -11.24 -4.11 -22.42
CA ALA A 157 -10.39 -4.06 -21.23
C ALA A 157 -8.96 -3.71 -21.63
N VAL A 158 -8.37 -2.76 -20.91
CA VAL A 158 -6.97 -2.36 -21.05
C VAL A 158 -6.29 -2.56 -19.71
N GLY A 159 -5.09 -3.13 -19.75
CA GLY A 159 -4.28 -3.30 -18.56
C GLY A 159 -2.90 -3.83 -18.89
N ASP A 160 -2.00 -3.69 -17.92
CA ASP A 160 -0.63 -4.21 -17.98
C ASP A 160 -0.31 -4.96 -16.69
N LEU A 161 -0.20 -6.28 -16.78
CA LEU A 161 0.14 -7.15 -15.64
C LEU A 161 1.43 -6.70 -14.95
N LYS A 162 2.37 -6.12 -15.69
CA LYS A 162 3.65 -5.62 -15.18
C LYS A 162 3.49 -4.44 -14.22
N GLN A 163 2.33 -3.77 -14.24
CA GLN A 163 2.02 -2.58 -13.46
C GLN A 163 1.09 -2.86 -12.26
N SER A 164 0.69 -4.11 -12.05
CA SER A 164 -0.14 -4.48 -10.89
C SER A 164 0.64 -4.34 -9.58
N ILE A 165 0.43 -3.23 -8.88
CA ILE A 165 1.10 -2.89 -7.61
C ILE A 165 0.13 -2.80 -6.43
N TYR A 166 -1.16 -3.06 -6.64
CA TYR A 166 -2.23 -2.93 -5.65
C TYR A 166 -2.68 -4.25 -5.00
N SER A 167 -1.79 -5.24 -4.92
CA SER A 167 -2.10 -6.54 -4.28
C SER A 167 -2.54 -6.41 -2.82
N PHE A 168 -2.08 -5.36 -2.11
CA PHE A 168 -2.51 -5.05 -0.75
C PHE A 168 -3.99 -4.61 -0.64
N GLN A 169 -4.63 -4.27 -1.76
CA GLN A 169 -6.07 -3.98 -1.85
C GLN A 169 -6.86 -5.16 -2.43
N GLY A 170 -6.23 -6.33 -2.61
CA GLY A 170 -6.89 -7.53 -3.15
C GLY A 170 -6.93 -7.60 -4.68
N ALA A 171 -6.18 -6.76 -5.40
CA ALA A 171 -5.96 -6.94 -6.83
C ALA A 171 -5.23 -8.27 -7.10
N ASP A 172 -5.72 -9.01 -8.08
CA ASP A 172 -5.15 -10.30 -8.48
C ASP A 172 -4.84 -10.30 -9.99
N PRO A 173 -3.56 -10.23 -10.38
CA PRO A 173 -3.14 -10.33 -11.79
C PRO A 173 -3.62 -11.62 -12.47
N GLY A 174 -3.74 -12.72 -11.71
CA GLY A 174 -4.22 -13.99 -12.22
C GLY A 174 -5.68 -13.91 -12.68
N SER A 175 -6.51 -13.16 -11.97
CA SER A 175 -7.92 -12.95 -12.31
C SER A 175 -8.10 -12.23 -13.66
N PHE A 176 -7.19 -11.31 -14.03
CA PHE A 176 -7.22 -10.68 -15.34
C PHE A 176 -7.01 -11.70 -16.47
N GLN A 177 -6.02 -12.59 -16.33
CA GLN A 177 -5.77 -13.65 -17.31
C GLN A 177 -6.92 -14.65 -17.40
N GLN A 178 -7.50 -15.03 -16.26
CA GLN A 178 -8.66 -15.92 -16.20
C GLN A 178 -9.87 -15.29 -16.89
N MET A 179 -10.16 -14.01 -16.63
CA MET A 179 -11.27 -13.32 -17.28
C MET A 179 -11.04 -13.16 -18.79
N ARG A 180 -9.81 -12.86 -19.21
CA ARG A 180 -9.46 -12.82 -20.64
C ARG A 180 -9.78 -14.15 -21.33
N ALA A 181 -9.35 -15.27 -20.74
CA ALA A 181 -9.64 -16.59 -21.27
C ALA A 181 -11.15 -16.89 -21.29
N HIS A 182 -11.86 -16.51 -20.22
CA HIS A 182 -13.31 -16.67 -20.13
C HIS A 182 -14.07 -15.89 -21.21
N LEU A 183 -13.75 -14.60 -21.39
CA LEU A 183 -14.39 -13.77 -22.43
C LEU A 183 -14.04 -14.26 -23.84
N GLN A 184 -12.83 -14.76 -24.06
CA GLN A 184 -12.44 -15.36 -25.33
C GLN A 184 -13.28 -16.61 -25.64
N GLU A 185 -13.45 -17.51 -24.68
CA GLU A 185 -14.30 -18.71 -24.82
C GLU A 185 -15.76 -18.32 -25.10
N ARG A 186 -16.30 -17.35 -24.34
CA ARG A 186 -17.66 -16.83 -24.55
C ARG A 186 -17.86 -16.23 -25.95
N ALA A 187 -16.90 -15.45 -26.44
CA ALA A 187 -16.95 -14.85 -27.77
C ALA A 187 -16.93 -15.93 -28.86
N GLN A 188 -16.10 -16.96 -28.70
CA GLN A 188 -16.04 -18.10 -29.63
C GLN A 188 -17.37 -18.86 -29.70
N HIS A 189 -18.08 -19.03 -28.57
CA HIS A 189 -19.36 -19.72 -28.54
C HIS A 189 -20.49 -19.03 -29.34
N VAL A 190 -20.38 -17.73 -29.59
CA VAL A 190 -21.37 -16.95 -30.34
C VAL A 190 -20.83 -16.40 -31.66
N ASP A 191 -19.69 -16.91 -32.12
CA ASP A 191 -18.98 -16.44 -33.32
C ASP A 191 -18.70 -14.92 -33.32
N ALA A 192 -18.52 -14.33 -32.14
CA ALA A 192 -18.16 -12.93 -31.98
C ALA A 192 -16.64 -12.71 -32.13
N PRO A 193 -16.21 -11.58 -32.72
CA PRO A 193 -14.79 -11.27 -32.83
C PRO A 193 -14.16 -11.03 -31.45
N PHE A 194 -13.02 -11.67 -31.20
CA PHE A 194 -12.16 -11.41 -30.06
C PHE A 194 -10.78 -10.97 -30.56
N SER A 195 -10.24 -9.89 -30.00
CA SER A 195 -8.95 -9.34 -30.41
C SER A 195 -8.07 -9.07 -29.20
N ASP A 196 -6.95 -9.79 -29.12
CA ASP A 196 -5.86 -9.48 -28.19
C ASP A 196 -4.85 -8.58 -28.90
N VAL A 197 -4.71 -7.34 -28.43
CA VAL A 197 -3.94 -6.29 -29.10
C VAL A 197 -2.76 -5.87 -28.22
N PRO A 198 -1.55 -6.38 -28.47
CA PRO A 198 -0.37 -5.98 -27.70
C PRO A 198 0.08 -4.57 -28.09
N LEU A 199 0.13 -3.66 -27.10
CA LEU A 199 0.63 -2.30 -27.27
C LEU A 199 2.11 -2.21 -26.89
N LEU A 200 2.99 -2.63 -27.81
CA LEU A 200 4.44 -2.65 -27.56
C LEU A 200 5.12 -1.27 -27.68
N ARG A 201 4.47 -0.31 -28.34
CA ARG A 201 5.08 0.99 -28.65
C ARG A 201 4.85 2.01 -27.52
N SER A 202 5.94 2.51 -26.96
CA SER A 202 5.90 3.58 -25.96
C SER A 202 6.01 4.96 -26.62
N PHE A 203 5.01 5.81 -26.34
CA PHE A 203 4.98 7.22 -26.73
C PHE A 203 5.37 8.17 -25.59
N ARG A 204 5.57 7.64 -24.38
CA ARG A 204 5.78 8.45 -23.16
C ARG A 204 7.25 8.76 -22.92
N SER A 205 8.11 7.76 -23.04
CA SER A 205 9.50 7.81 -22.57
C SER A 205 10.52 7.84 -23.72
N THR A 206 11.73 8.32 -23.42
CA THR A 206 12.89 8.39 -24.34
C THR A 206 13.70 7.09 -24.31
N ALA A 207 14.52 6.86 -25.35
CA ALA A 207 15.34 5.64 -25.47
C ALA A 207 16.18 5.28 -24.23
N PRO A 208 16.90 6.21 -23.59
CA PRO A 208 17.74 5.85 -22.44
C PRO A 208 16.97 5.29 -21.24
N VAL A 209 15.71 5.72 -21.04
CA VAL A 209 14.87 5.22 -19.96
C VAL A 209 14.36 3.82 -20.27
N LEU A 210 13.85 3.60 -21.48
CA LEU A 210 13.34 2.28 -21.87
C LEU A 210 14.46 1.24 -21.96
N GLU A 211 15.62 1.60 -22.50
CA GLU A 211 16.78 0.70 -22.54
C GLU A 211 17.27 0.32 -21.14
N MET A 212 17.23 1.25 -20.17
CA MET A 212 17.59 0.93 -18.79
C MET A 212 16.57 -0.05 -18.18
N VAL A 213 15.27 0.20 -18.38
CA VAL A 213 14.21 -0.69 -17.90
C VAL A 213 14.36 -2.09 -18.49
N ASP A 214 14.55 -2.18 -19.81
CA ASP A 214 14.72 -3.45 -20.52
C ASP A 214 15.98 -4.19 -20.03
N LYS A 215 17.09 -3.47 -19.76
CA LYS A 215 18.32 -4.05 -19.17
C LYS A 215 18.12 -4.55 -17.74
N VAL A 216 17.36 -3.84 -16.91
CA VAL A 216 17.07 -4.28 -15.53
C VAL A 216 16.25 -5.57 -15.54
N PHE A 217 15.21 -5.64 -16.38
CA PHE A 217 14.34 -6.84 -16.48
C PHE A 217 14.90 -7.94 -17.39
N ALA A 218 16.05 -7.72 -18.04
CA ALA A 218 16.85 -8.77 -18.66
C ALA A 218 17.51 -9.70 -17.61
N ASP A 219 17.64 -9.27 -16.37
CA ASP A 219 18.00 -10.15 -15.25
C ASP A 219 16.81 -11.01 -14.80
N ALA A 220 17.05 -12.29 -14.54
CA ALA A 220 16.00 -13.24 -14.19
C ALA A 220 15.38 -12.97 -12.81
N VAL A 221 16.19 -12.52 -11.84
CA VAL A 221 15.71 -12.24 -10.48
C VAL A 221 14.81 -11.01 -10.50
N ALA A 222 15.22 -9.95 -11.19
CA ALA A 222 14.39 -8.75 -11.35
C ALA A 222 13.08 -9.05 -12.10
N ARG A 223 13.12 -9.93 -13.12
CA ARG A 223 11.95 -10.30 -13.93
C ARG A 223 10.86 -11.02 -13.16
N GLN A 224 11.21 -11.86 -12.18
CA GLN A 224 10.23 -12.57 -11.35
C GLN A 224 9.26 -11.64 -10.61
N GLY A 225 9.68 -10.39 -10.32
CA GLY A 225 8.83 -9.41 -9.66
C GLY A 225 7.78 -8.76 -10.56
N VAL A 226 7.83 -8.98 -11.88
CA VAL A 226 7.04 -8.23 -12.87
C VAL A 226 6.40 -9.12 -13.93
N ALA A 227 7.03 -10.24 -14.30
CA ALA A 227 6.49 -11.19 -15.27
C ALA A 227 6.06 -12.49 -14.58
N THR A 228 4.87 -12.97 -14.93
CA THR A 228 4.29 -14.22 -14.41
C THR A 228 4.65 -15.46 -15.24
N GLY A 229 5.49 -15.33 -16.28
CA GLY A 229 5.93 -16.44 -17.12
C GLY A 229 7.26 -16.20 -17.84
N ASP A 230 7.92 -17.30 -18.24
CA ASP A 230 9.26 -17.29 -18.86
C ASP A 230 9.29 -16.67 -20.28
N ALA A 231 8.13 -16.53 -20.93
CA ALA A 231 8.01 -16.05 -22.31
C ALA A 231 7.72 -14.54 -22.45
N ASP A 232 7.40 -13.84 -21.36
CA ASP A 232 7.11 -12.41 -21.39
C ASP A 232 8.40 -11.59 -21.31
N GLN A 233 9.08 -11.49 -22.45
CA GLN A 233 10.17 -10.52 -22.57
C GLN A 233 9.58 -9.11 -22.52
N VAL A 234 10.03 -8.33 -21.53
CA VAL A 234 9.71 -6.91 -21.42
C VAL A 234 10.51 -6.17 -22.51
N ILE A 235 9.92 -6.06 -23.70
CA ILE A 235 10.50 -5.32 -24.82
C ILE A 235 9.61 -4.11 -25.12
N HIS A 236 10.19 -2.92 -25.07
CA HIS A 236 9.50 -1.71 -25.47
C HIS A 236 9.96 -1.24 -26.86
N GLN A 237 9.01 -0.97 -27.75
CA GLN A 237 9.29 -0.33 -29.03
C GLN A 237 9.30 1.20 -28.88
N LEU A 238 10.36 1.83 -29.38
CA LEU A 238 10.57 3.27 -29.26
C LEU A 238 9.78 4.07 -30.29
N SER A 239 8.99 5.04 -29.84
CA SER A 239 8.44 6.08 -30.73
C SER A 239 9.26 7.37 -30.71
N ARG A 240 9.92 7.70 -29.59
CA ARG A 240 10.67 8.97 -29.38
C ARG A 240 12.16 8.80 -29.68
N ILE A 241 12.50 8.42 -30.91
CA ILE A 241 13.87 8.04 -31.31
C ILE A 241 14.84 9.24 -31.32
N SER A 242 14.34 10.45 -31.62
CA SER A 242 15.15 11.66 -31.78
C SER A 242 15.23 12.53 -30.52
N GLU A 243 14.55 12.15 -29.43
CA GLU A 243 14.55 12.93 -28.19
C GLU A 243 15.71 12.51 -27.27
N ALA A 244 16.45 13.50 -26.78
CA ALA A 244 17.54 13.27 -25.84
C ALA A 244 16.99 12.87 -24.45
N GLY A 245 17.63 11.89 -23.82
CA GLY A 245 17.38 11.47 -22.45
C GLY A 245 18.68 11.15 -21.73
N ARG A 246 18.64 11.09 -20.40
CA ARG A 246 19.78 10.70 -19.56
C ARG A 246 19.27 9.89 -18.38
N VAL A 247 19.95 8.79 -18.08
CA VAL A 247 19.76 8.01 -16.85
C VAL A 247 21.06 8.06 -16.07
N GLU A 248 20.97 8.42 -14.80
CA GLU A 248 22.10 8.48 -13.88
C GLU A 248 21.85 7.55 -12.70
N ILE A 249 22.84 6.71 -12.40
CA ILE A 249 22.83 5.87 -11.21
C ILE A 249 23.85 6.48 -10.25
N TRP A 250 23.39 6.89 -9.08
CA TRP A 250 24.24 7.43 -8.03
C TRP A 250 24.76 6.31 -7.14
N PRO A 251 26.01 6.39 -6.65
CA PRO A 251 26.57 5.39 -5.75
C PRO A 251 25.76 5.32 -4.45
N ALA A 252 25.62 4.11 -3.91
CA ALA A 252 24.98 3.93 -2.61
C ALA A 252 25.82 4.61 -1.52
N LEU A 253 25.19 5.44 -0.69
CA LEU A 253 25.85 6.05 0.45
C LEU A 253 25.95 5.03 1.58
N GLU A 254 27.18 4.74 2.02
CA GLU A 254 27.42 3.85 3.15
C GLU A 254 27.02 4.53 4.46
N LYS A 255 26.45 3.74 5.37
CA LYS A 255 26.18 4.20 6.73
C LYS A 255 27.50 4.27 7.48
N LEU A 256 28.09 5.46 7.57
CA LEU A 256 29.24 5.70 8.42
C LEU A 256 28.87 5.36 9.87
N ALA A 257 29.78 4.68 10.58
CA ALA A 257 29.62 4.39 12.00
C ALA A 257 29.52 5.71 12.75
N GLN A 258 28.35 6.00 13.31
CA GLN A 258 28.16 7.21 14.09
C GLN A 258 28.86 7.04 15.43
N PRO A 259 29.66 8.03 15.88
CA PRO A 259 30.14 8.02 17.25
C PRO A 259 28.92 8.00 18.18
N LYS A 260 28.91 7.07 19.15
CA LYS A 260 27.93 7.11 20.24
C LYS A 260 28.15 8.43 20.96
N VAL A 261 27.19 9.35 20.82
CA VAL A 261 27.14 10.53 21.67
C VAL A 261 26.53 10.06 22.99
N ASP A 262 27.37 9.89 24.01
CA ASP A 262 26.95 9.62 25.39
C ASP A 262 26.42 10.93 26.03
N ASP A 263 25.34 11.47 25.48
CA ASP A 263 24.61 12.57 26.11
C ASP A 263 23.20 12.11 26.45
N ALA A 264 22.95 11.94 27.75
CA ALA A 264 21.67 11.45 28.29
C ALA A 264 20.50 12.41 28.05
N TRP A 265 20.79 13.65 27.65
CA TRP A 265 19.79 14.68 27.35
C TRP A 265 19.48 14.82 25.86
N LEU A 266 20.18 14.09 24.99
CA LEU A 266 19.88 14.09 23.56
C LEU A 266 18.61 13.27 23.30
N PRO A 267 17.60 13.81 22.60
CA PRO A 267 16.45 13.02 22.20
C PRO A 267 16.90 11.82 21.37
N LEU A 268 16.42 10.62 21.69
CA LEU A 268 16.76 9.36 21.00
C LEU A 268 16.52 9.43 19.47
N ASP A 269 15.67 10.35 19.02
CA ASP A 269 15.25 10.52 17.62
C ASP A 269 15.98 11.65 16.86
N THR A 270 17.06 12.24 17.40
CA THR A 270 17.82 13.24 16.63
C THR A 270 18.56 12.58 15.47
N VAL A 271 18.04 12.74 14.26
CA VAL A 271 18.76 12.40 13.03
C VAL A 271 19.96 13.34 12.91
N THR A 272 21.16 12.80 13.09
CA THR A 272 22.41 13.54 12.95
C THR A 272 22.59 14.04 11.50
N PRO A 273 23.22 15.20 11.27
CA PRO A 273 23.46 15.75 9.93
C PRO A 273 24.20 14.79 8.99
N ASP A 274 25.04 13.91 9.55
CA ASP A 274 25.83 12.92 8.82
C ASP A 274 25.06 11.63 8.49
N HIS A 275 23.76 11.58 8.79
CA HIS A 275 22.95 10.43 8.43
C HIS A 275 22.85 10.34 6.89
N PRO A 276 23.05 9.15 6.27
CA PRO A 276 23.07 9.01 4.80
C PRO A 276 21.83 9.58 4.09
N ALA A 277 20.67 9.49 4.74
CA ALA A 277 19.43 10.07 4.23
C ALA A 277 19.46 11.61 4.12
N VAL A 278 20.10 12.29 5.07
CA VAL A 278 20.27 13.75 5.07
C VAL A 278 21.21 14.19 3.98
N THR A 279 22.34 13.49 3.82
CA THR A 279 23.30 13.75 2.75
C THR A 279 22.66 13.58 1.37
N LEU A 280 21.99 12.45 1.14
CA LEU A 280 21.28 12.20 -0.12
C LEU A 280 20.22 13.27 -0.41
N ALA A 281 19.41 13.61 0.59
CA ALA A 281 18.38 14.64 0.45
C ALA A 281 18.98 16.02 0.11
N THR A 282 20.11 16.35 0.75
CA THR A 282 20.84 17.60 0.52
C THR A 282 21.40 17.65 -0.90
N ASP A 283 22.00 16.55 -1.38
CA ASP A 283 22.60 16.50 -2.72
C ASP A 283 21.53 16.57 -3.81
N ILE A 284 20.41 15.87 -3.65
CA ILE A 284 19.25 15.97 -4.55
C ILE A 284 18.71 17.40 -4.57
N ALA A 285 18.53 18.03 -3.40
CA ALA A 285 18.01 19.40 -3.32
C ALA A 285 18.95 20.41 -3.98
N LYS A 286 20.27 20.29 -3.76
CA LYS A 286 21.29 21.14 -4.41
C LYS A 286 21.29 20.97 -5.92
N MET A 287 21.18 19.74 -6.42
CA MET A 287 21.13 19.47 -7.86
C MET A 287 19.91 20.13 -8.50
N ILE A 288 18.72 19.93 -7.92
CA ILE A 288 17.47 20.51 -8.41
C ILE A 288 17.51 22.04 -8.36
N ALA A 289 17.97 22.61 -7.24
CA ALA A 289 18.14 24.06 -7.12
C ALA A 289 19.14 24.61 -8.15
N GLY A 290 20.20 23.86 -8.43
CA GLY A 290 21.17 24.16 -9.48
C GLY A 290 20.52 24.25 -10.87
N TRP A 291 19.71 23.26 -11.25
CA TRP A 291 18.98 23.27 -12.53
C TRP A 291 18.01 24.44 -12.66
N LEU A 292 17.25 24.73 -11.60
CA LEU A 292 16.29 25.84 -11.59
C LEU A 292 17.01 27.20 -11.69
N LYS A 293 18.11 27.37 -10.96
CA LYS A 293 18.92 28.61 -10.99
C LYS A 293 19.61 28.81 -12.33
N ALA A 294 20.14 27.74 -12.92
CA ALA A 294 20.81 27.78 -14.22
C ALA A 294 19.84 27.91 -15.40
N LYS A 295 18.51 27.80 -15.16
CA LYS A 295 17.49 27.72 -16.22
C LYS A 295 17.85 26.68 -17.27
N THR A 296 18.31 25.50 -16.82
CA THR A 296 18.74 24.42 -17.69
C THR A 296 17.66 24.16 -18.75
N PRO A 297 18.00 24.15 -20.05
CA PRO A 297 17.01 23.93 -21.09
C PRO A 297 16.45 22.50 -20.99
N LEU A 298 15.15 22.36 -21.14
CA LEU A 298 14.46 21.08 -21.30
C LEU A 298 14.13 20.88 -22.79
N PRO A 299 14.95 20.12 -23.55
CA PRO A 299 14.82 20.05 -25.01
C PRO A 299 13.45 19.56 -25.49
N SER A 300 12.81 18.67 -24.73
CA SER A 300 11.50 18.10 -25.07
C SER A 300 10.35 19.10 -25.07
N LYS A 301 10.46 20.20 -24.29
CA LYS A 301 9.43 21.26 -24.22
C LYS A 301 9.90 22.59 -24.81
N GLY A 302 11.16 22.70 -25.23
CA GLY A 302 11.73 23.94 -25.76
C GLY A 302 11.76 25.11 -24.77
N ARG A 303 11.67 24.83 -23.46
CA ARG A 303 11.69 25.82 -22.38
C ARG A 303 12.62 25.39 -21.24
N PRO A 304 13.05 26.29 -20.33
CA PRO A 304 13.77 25.90 -19.12
C PRO A 304 12.97 24.91 -18.25
N ILE A 305 13.68 24.10 -17.46
CA ILE A 305 13.07 23.21 -16.46
C ILE A 305 12.33 24.05 -15.42
N GLU A 306 11.09 23.65 -15.12
CA GLU A 306 10.27 24.21 -14.04
C GLU A 306 10.12 23.19 -12.91
N PRO A 307 9.79 23.62 -11.67
CA PRO A 307 9.58 22.70 -10.55
C PRO A 307 8.53 21.61 -10.85
N GLY A 308 7.49 21.93 -11.64
CA GLY A 308 6.44 20.98 -12.03
C GLY A 308 6.88 19.89 -13.02
N ASP A 309 8.08 19.99 -13.59
CA ASP A 309 8.64 18.94 -14.46
C ASP A 309 9.42 17.87 -13.68
N ILE A 310 9.60 18.04 -12.36
CA ILE A 310 10.43 17.18 -11.51
C ILE A 310 9.54 16.37 -10.59
N LEU A 311 9.69 15.04 -10.62
CA LEU A 311 9.00 14.11 -9.73
C LEU A 311 10.03 13.25 -8.98
N ILE A 312 9.91 13.19 -7.66
CA ILE A 312 10.74 12.33 -6.79
C ILE A 312 9.87 11.17 -6.29
N LEU A 313 10.20 9.94 -6.70
CA LEU A 313 9.50 8.73 -6.28
C LEU A 313 10.21 8.06 -5.11
N VAL A 314 9.46 7.77 -4.04
CA VAL A 314 9.95 7.05 -2.86
C VAL A 314 9.01 5.88 -2.55
N ARG A 315 9.57 4.71 -2.16
CA ARG A 315 8.77 3.50 -1.90
C ARG A 315 7.87 3.64 -0.68
N ARG A 316 8.35 4.29 0.38
CA ARG A 316 7.61 4.53 1.63
C ARG A 316 7.89 5.94 2.10
N ARG A 317 6.86 6.58 2.67
CA ARG A 317 7.04 7.84 3.40
C ARG A 317 7.74 7.54 4.71
N ASN A 318 8.98 7.95 4.82
CA ASN A 318 9.84 7.73 5.98
C ASN A 318 10.66 9.00 6.26
N ALA A 319 11.60 8.92 7.21
CA ALA A 319 12.48 10.04 7.57
C ALA A 319 13.20 10.69 6.36
N LEU A 320 13.54 9.92 5.31
CA LEU A 320 14.12 10.47 4.08
C LEU A 320 13.16 11.42 3.35
N THR A 321 11.86 11.11 3.34
CA THR A 321 10.86 11.95 2.67
C THR A 321 10.70 13.30 3.36
N GLU A 322 10.67 13.29 4.70
CA GLU A 322 10.60 14.51 5.51
C GLU A 322 11.85 15.37 5.33
N GLU A 323 13.03 14.72 5.31
CA GLU A 323 14.30 15.40 5.10
C GLU A 323 14.43 15.97 3.68
N LEU A 324 13.98 15.25 2.66
CA LEU A 324 13.91 15.76 1.29
C LEU A 324 13.09 17.05 1.20
N ILE A 325 11.88 17.05 1.77
CA ILE A 325 11.01 18.25 1.80
C ILE A 325 11.71 19.40 2.52
N ARG A 326 12.34 19.12 3.67
CA ARG A 326 13.07 20.11 4.47
C ARG A 326 14.22 20.74 3.69
N GLN A 327 15.06 19.94 3.04
CA GLN A 327 16.22 20.42 2.28
C GLN A 327 15.82 21.17 1.01
N LEU A 328 14.80 20.69 0.29
CA LEU A 328 14.25 21.40 -0.87
C LEU A 328 13.71 22.78 -0.48
N LYS A 329 12.94 22.88 0.63
CA LYS A 329 12.48 24.16 1.17
C LYS A 329 13.64 25.08 1.56
N ARG A 330 14.69 24.55 2.19
CA ARG A 330 15.92 25.31 2.53
C ARG A 330 16.62 25.87 1.30
N CYS A 331 16.65 25.11 0.19
CA CYS A 331 17.21 25.56 -1.07
C CYS A 331 16.27 26.48 -1.89
N GLY A 332 15.10 26.84 -1.35
CA GLY A 332 14.12 27.68 -2.04
C GLY A 332 13.42 27.00 -3.22
N VAL A 333 13.46 25.67 -3.31
CA VAL A 333 12.77 24.91 -4.35
C VAL A 333 11.29 24.79 -3.96
N PRO A 334 10.34 25.20 -4.81
CA PRO A 334 8.92 24.96 -4.57
C PRO A 334 8.63 23.47 -4.58
N VAL A 335 8.14 22.94 -3.45
CA VAL A 335 7.75 21.54 -3.32
C VAL A 335 6.28 21.48 -2.99
N SER A 336 5.54 20.71 -3.77
CA SER A 336 4.22 20.24 -3.37
C SER A 336 4.42 19.11 -2.34
N GLY A 337 4.63 19.51 -1.09
CA GLY A 337 4.92 18.58 0.01
C GLY A 337 3.72 17.72 0.35
N ALA A 338 3.98 16.44 0.65
CA ALA A 338 3.06 15.34 0.94
C ALA A 338 2.09 15.51 2.14
N ASP A 339 1.91 16.73 2.62
CA ASP A 339 0.99 17.07 3.69
C ASP A 339 -0.44 16.96 3.16
N ARG A 340 -1.06 15.80 3.41
CA ARG A 340 -2.40 15.89 4.00
C ARG A 340 -2.18 16.68 5.28
N LEU A 341 -2.35 18.00 5.21
CA LEU A 341 -2.28 18.89 6.35
C LEU A 341 -3.08 18.17 7.44
N LYS A 342 -2.41 17.68 8.50
CA LYS A 342 -3.10 17.05 9.62
C LYS A 342 -3.86 18.20 10.28
N LEU A 343 -5.06 18.46 9.77
CA LEU A 343 -5.79 19.69 10.03
C LEU A 343 -5.96 19.85 11.55
N LEU A 344 -6.31 18.76 12.23
CA LEU A 344 -6.43 18.67 13.68
C LEU A 344 -5.13 18.86 14.47
N GLY A 345 -3.96 18.74 13.83
CA GLY A 345 -2.65 18.96 14.46
C GLY A 345 -2.11 20.37 14.27
N HIS A 346 -2.78 21.21 13.46
CA HIS A 346 -2.35 22.59 13.26
C HIS A 346 -2.79 23.43 14.46
N MET A 347 -1.88 24.24 15.03
CA MET A 347 -2.15 25.02 16.25
C MET A 347 -3.43 25.86 16.14
N ALA A 348 -3.59 26.60 15.05
CA ALA A 348 -4.81 27.40 14.82
C ALA A 348 -6.12 26.57 14.82
N VAL A 349 -6.07 25.31 14.40
CA VAL A 349 -7.25 24.42 14.44
C VAL A 349 -7.45 23.86 15.85
N GLN A 350 -6.37 23.54 16.56
CA GLN A 350 -6.45 23.15 17.98
C GLN A 350 -7.03 24.27 18.84
N ASP A 351 -6.68 25.53 18.57
CA ASP A 351 -7.25 26.70 19.25
C ASP A 351 -8.77 26.81 19.02
N LEU A 352 -9.23 26.56 17.79
CA LEU A 352 -10.66 26.54 17.45
C LEU A 352 -11.40 25.34 18.05
N ILE A 353 -10.76 24.17 18.12
CA ILE A 353 -11.30 22.98 18.78
C ILE A 353 -11.41 23.23 20.29
N ALA A 354 -10.42 23.87 20.90
CA ALA A 354 -10.47 24.27 22.31
C ALA A 354 -11.63 25.22 22.58
N LEU A 355 -11.87 26.21 21.70
CA LEU A 355 -13.05 27.07 21.78
C LEU A 355 -14.37 26.27 21.74
N GLY A 356 -14.47 25.29 20.83
CA GLY A 356 -15.64 24.41 20.74
C GLY A 356 -15.84 23.55 21.98
N HIS A 357 -14.77 22.97 22.53
CA HIS A 357 -14.82 22.18 23.76
C HIS A 357 -15.24 23.04 24.96
N PHE A 358 -14.68 24.24 25.10
CA PHE A 358 -15.07 25.17 26.16
C PHE A 358 -16.55 25.58 26.05
N ALA A 359 -17.05 25.82 24.83
CA ALA A 359 -18.47 26.14 24.61
C ALA A 359 -19.41 24.99 25.00
N LEU A 360 -18.96 23.73 24.86
CA LEU A 360 -19.74 22.54 25.25
C LEU A 360 -19.61 22.22 26.73
N ASN A 361 -18.43 22.43 27.32
CA ASN A 361 -18.17 22.19 28.73
C ASN A 361 -17.33 23.34 29.35
N PRO A 362 -17.99 24.38 29.88
CA PRO A 362 -17.31 25.52 30.48
C PRO A 362 -16.51 25.21 31.75
N HIS A 363 -16.66 24.01 32.32
CA HIS A 363 -15.97 23.58 33.55
C HIS A 363 -14.64 22.86 33.29
N ASP A 364 -14.21 22.77 32.03
CA ASP A 364 -12.89 22.23 31.70
C ASP A 364 -11.82 23.32 31.78
N ASP A 365 -11.20 23.42 32.95
CA ASP A 365 -10.17 24.42 33.27
C ASP A 365 -8.95 24.32 32.35
N LEU A 366 -8.61 23.12 31.87
CA LEU A 366 -7.48 22.90 30.97
C LEU A 366 -7.77 23.49 29.59
N THR A 367 -8.95 23.19 29.05
CA THR A 367 -9.41 23.75 27.77
C THR A 367 -9.56 25.27 27.86
N LEU A 368 -10.10 25.78 28.96
CA LEU A 368 -10.18 27.21 29.22
C LEU A 368 -8.78 27.86 29.24
N GLY A 369 -7.83 27.28 29.98
CA GLY A 369 -6.46 27.78 30.02
C GLY A 369 -5.78 27.79 28.64
N GLY A 370 -5.98 26.73 27.84
CA GLY A 370 -5.50 26.68 26.46
C GLY A 370 -6.11 27.77 25.58
N LEU A 371 -7.42 27.99 25.67
CA LEU A 371 -8.14 29.01 24.92
C LEU A 371 -7.71 30.43 25.31
N LEU A 372 -7.56 30.70 26.61
CA LEU A 372 -7.11 31.99 27.15
C LEU A 372 -5.70 32.36 26.65
N LYS A 373 -4.80 31.38 26.53
CA LYS A 373 -3.44 31.58 25.99
C LYS A 373 -3.41 31.65 24.46
N SER A 374 -4.42 31.10 23.78
CA SER A 374 -4.48 31.08 22.32
C SER A 374 -4.50 32.49 21.72
N PRO A 375 -4.12 32.66 20.44
CA PRO A 375 -4.20 33.96 19.75
C PRO A 375 -5.61 34.58 19.68
N LEU A 376 -6.66 33.83 20.02
CA LEU A 376 -8.04 34.32 20.06
C LEU A 376 -8.28 35.29 21.23
N ILE A 377 -7.59 35.09 22.36
CA ILE A 377 -7.71 35.91 23.56
C ILE A 377 -6.37 36.56 23.89
N GLY A 378 -5.28 35.79 23.85
CA GLY A 378 -3.91 36.30 23.94
C GLY A 378 -3.46 36.67 25.35
N LEU A 379 -3.93 35.95 26.39
CA LEU A 379 -3.41 36.15 27.75
C LEU A 379 -1.98 35.59 27.90
N SER A 380 -1.16 36.32 28.65
CA SER A 380 0.17 35.85 29.07
C SER A 380 0.05 34.78 30.16
N GLU A 381 1.14 34.06 30.41
CA GLU A 381 1.22 33.08 31.51
C GLU A 381 0.98 33.75 32.87
N ASP A 382 1.51 34.96 33.07
CA ASP A 382 1.31 35.73 34.31
C ASP A 382 -0.18 36.06 34.53
N ASN A 383 -0.88 36.55 33.50
CA ASN A 383 -2.31 36.86 33.60
C ASN A 383 -3.16 35.61 33.89
N LEU A 384 -2.72 34.45 33.39
CA LEU A 384 -3.42 33.18 33.58
C LEU A 384 -3.20 32.64 35.00
N PHE A 385 -2.01 32.85 35.56
CA PHE A 385 -1.69 32.53 36.94
C PHE A 385 -2.50 33.38 37.92
N ASP A 386 -2.57 34.70 37.71
CA ASP A 386 -3.36 35.63 38.52
C ASP A 386 -4.88 35.36 38.45
N LEU A 387 -5.36 34.69 37.41
CA LEU A 387 -6.77 34.31 37.28
C LEU A 387 -7.10 33.02 38.05
N ALA A 388 -6.10 32.14 38.24
CA ALA A 388 -6.25 30.82 38.83
C ALA A 388 -5.94 30.77 40.34
N HIS A 389 -5.17 31.75 40.83
CA HIS A 389 -4.76 31.90 42.23
C HIS A 389 -5.16 33.27 42.79
#